data_AF-A0A7W1YYJ2-F1
#
_entry.id   AF-A0A7W1YYJ2-F1
#
_cell.length_a   1.000
_cell.length_b   1.000
_cell.length_c   1.000
_cell.angle_alpha   90.00
_cell.angle_beta   90.00
_cell.angle_gamma   90.00
#
_symmetry.space_group_name_H-M   'P 1'
#
loop_
_entity.id
_entity.type
_entity.pdbx_description
1 polymer ?
#
loop_
_entity_poly.entity_id
_entity_poly.type
_entity_poly.pdbx_seq_one_letter_code
_entity_poly.pdbx_strand_id
1 'polypeptide(L)' 'MSTTSLKLKSATANHIATAEVDKQIRRGKAVLRELKTTLEDLEDRRELVAAKRRNRGKAGTPLRDAAKELGLL' A
#
# COMPACT_ATOMS: atom_id res chain seq x y z
N MET A 1 -28.05 20.43 -41.59
CA MET A 1 -26.98 19.76 -40.81
C MET A 1 -27.19 20.12 -39.33
N SER A 2 -27.65 19.18 -38.52
CA SER A 2 -28.10 19.47 -37.14
C SER A 2 -26.92 19.59 -36.18
N THR A 3 -26.64 20.83 -35.74
CA THR A 3 -25.52 21.19 -34.84
C THR A 3 -25.66 20.61 -33.44
N THR A 4 -26.89 20.32 -33.02
CA THR A 4 -27.22 19.69 -31.74
C THR A 4 -26.63 18.28 -31.63
N SER A 5 -26.66 17.52 -32.72
CA SER A 5 -26.15 16.14 -32.80
C SER A 5 -24.63 16.08 -32.63
N LEU A 6 -23.91 17.09 -33.13
CA LEU A 6 -22.46 17.21 -33.00
C LEU A 6 -22.05 17.59 -31.57
N LYS A 7 -22.81 18.48 -30.93
CA LYS A 7 -22.58 18.91 -29.56
C LYS A 7 -22.80 17.77 -28.55
N LEU A 8 -23.82 16.93 -28.77
CA LEU A 8 -24.06 15.74 -27.95
C LEU A 8 -22.94 14.71 -28.07
N LYS A 9 -22.48 14.41 -29.29
CA LYS A 9 -21.37 13.46 -29.52
C LYS A 9 -20.07 13.93 -28.87
N SER A 10 -19.75 15.22 -28.95
CA SER A 10 -18.56 15.81 -28.32
C SER A 10 -18.63 15.77 -26.78
N ALA A 11 -19.79 16.08 -26.19
CA ALA A 11 -19.99 15.99 -24.75
C ALA A 11 -19.83 14.56 -24.22
N THR A 12 -20.38 13.58 -24.92
CA THR A 12 -20.24 12.16 -24.55
C THR A 12 -18.80 11.67 -24.68
N ALA A 13 -18.08 12.05 -25.74
CA ALA A 13 -16.67 11.68 -25.92
C ALA A 13 -15.76 12.25 -24.81
N ASN A 14 -16.00 13.50 -24.41
CA ASN A 14 -15.26 14.13 -23.31
C ASN A 14 -15.55 13.47 -21.95
N HIS A 15 -16.79 13.06 -21.70
CA HIS A 15 -17.15 12.33 -20.48
C HIS A 15 -16.52 10.93 -20.43
N ILE A 16 -16.42 10.23 -21.57
CA ILE A 16 -15.75 8.92 -21.65
C ILE A 16 -14.24 9.08 -21.42
N ALA A 17 -13.61 10.11 -22.01
CA ALA A 17 -12.19 10.37 -21.83
C ALA A 17 -11.84 10.69 -20.37
N THR A 18 -12.65 11.50 -19.69
CA THR A 18 -12.47 11.82 -18.26
C THR A 18 -12.67 10.59 -17.38
N ALA A 19 -13.67 9.76 -17.65
CA ALA A 19 -13.90 8.51 -16.91
C ALA A 19 -12.72 7.51 -17.02
N GLU A 20 -12.08 7.42 -18.20
CA GLU A 20 -10.92 6.55 -18.38
C GLU A 20 -9.68 7.09 -17.66
N VAL A 21 -9.47 8.41 -17.65
CA VAL A 21 -8.42 9.06 -16.84
C VAL A 21 -8.64 8.79 -15.35
N ASP A 22 -9.86 8.93 -14.84
CA ASP A 22 -10.17 8.63 -13.44
C ASP A 22 -9.94 7.17 -13.07
N LYS A 23 -10.20 6.25 -14.01
CA LYS A 23 -9.91 4.83 -13.84
C LYS A 23 -8.40 4.58 -13.79
N GLN A 24 -7.61 5.24 -14.63
CA GLN A 24 -6.15 5.18 -14.59
C GLN A 24 -5.59 5.75 -13.28
N ILE A 25 -6.11 6.89 -12.81
CA ILE A 25 -5.73 7.49 -11.52
C ILE A 25 -6.02 6.53 -10.36
N ARG A 26 -7.21 5.89 -10.35
CA ARG A 26 -7.56 4.91 -9.32
C ARG A 26 -6.61 3.71 -9.32
N ARG A 27 -6.28 3.19 -10.50
CA ARG A 27 -5.29 2.10 -10.65
C ARG A 27 -3.91 2.53 -10.15
N GLY A 28 -3.43 3.71 -10.53
CA GLY A 28 -2.15 4.25 -10.06
C GLY A 28 -2.11 4.38 -8.54
N LYS A 29 -3.19 4.88 -7.92
CA LYS A 29 -3.30 4.96 -6.46
C LYS A 29 -3.27 3.59 -5.78
N ALA A 30 -3.88 2.57 -6.38
CA ALA A 30 -3.85 1.21 -5.85
C ALA A 30 -2.42 0.64 -5.87
N VAL A 31 -1.73 0.76 -7.01
CA VAL A 31 -0.33 0.33 -7.15
C VAL A 31 0.59 1.03 -6.16
N LEU A 32 0.43 2.34 -5.96
CA LEU A 32 1.22 3.09 -4.98
C LEU A 32 0.99 2.62 -3.54
N ARG A 33 -0.23 2.22 -3.18
CA ARG A 33 -0.53 1.66 -1.86
C ARG A 33 0.11 0.30 -1.67
N GLU A 34 0.03 -0.58 -2.67
CA GLU A 34 0.67 -1.89 -2.64
C GLU A 34 2.21 -1.78 -2.54
N LEU A 35 2.81 -0.85 -3.29
CA LEU A 35 4.24 -0.55 -3.20
C LEU A 35 4.62 -0.04 -1.82
N LYS A 36 3.81 0.85 -1.23
CA LYS A 36 4.04 1.32 0.14
C LYS A 36 4.07 0.16 1.14
N THR A 37 3.05 -0.70 1.13
CA THR A 37 2.98 -1.86 2.02
C THR A 37 4.16 -2.81 1.80
N THR A 38 4.56 -3.04 0.55
CA THR A 38 5.72 -3.89 0.25
C THR A 38 7.03 -3.30 0.80
N LEU A 39 7.19 -1.97 0.75
CA LEU A 39 8.35 -1.30 1.32
C LEU A 39 8.38 -1.40 2.84
N GLU A 40 7.25 -1.18 3.52
CA GLU A 40 7.12 -1.36 4.97
C GLU A 40 7.50 -2.79 5.38
N ASP A 41 6.99 -3.81 4.67
CA ASP A 41 7.34 -5.22 4.91
C ASP A 41 8.84 -5.50 4.73
N LEU A 42 9.49 -4.88 3.74
CA LEU A 42 10.92 -5.04 3.49
C LEU A 42 11.77 -4.36 4.56
N GLU A 43 11.34 -3.20 5.06
CA GLU A 43 11.99 -2.51 6.16
C GLU A 43 11.91 -3.32 7.45
N ASP A 44 10.73 -3.86 7.78
CA ASP A 44 10.53 -4.74 8.94
C ASP A 44 11.42 -5.99 8.85
N ARG A 45 11.52 -6.60 7.66
CA ARG A 45 12.43 -7.74 7.44
C ARG A 45 13.88 -7.39 7.64
N ARG A 46 14.32 -6.22 7.16
CA ARG A 46 15.71 -5.74 7.33
C ARG A 46 16.00 -5.51 8.81
N GLU A 47 15.09 -4.87 9.53
CA GLU A 47 15.26 -4.63 10.97
C GLU A 47 15.27 -5.95 11.75
N LEU A 48 14.40 -6.90 11.41
CA LEU A 48 14.37 -8.22 12.04
C LEU A 48 15.69 -8.99 11.80
N VAL A 49 16.24 -8.94 10.59
CA VAL A 49 17.55 -9.55 10.29
C VAL A 49 18.66 -8.86 11.09
N ALA A 50 18.65 -7.53 11.18
CA ALA A 50 19.61 -6.76 11.96
C ALA A 50 19.51 -7.09 13.46
N ALA A 51 18.30 -7.17 14.02
CA ALA A 51 18.03 -7.55 15.40
C ALA A 51 18.50 -8.98 15.68
N LYS A 52 18.20 -9.95 14.81
CA LYS A 52 18.72 -11.32 14.91
C LYS A 52 20.24 -11.35 14.92
N ARG A 53 20.90 -10.57 14.06
CA ARG A 53 22.36 -10.46 14.04
C ARG A 53 22.91 -9.88 15.36
N ARG A 54 22.31 -8.79 15.86
CA ARG A 54 22.68 -8.14 17.13
C ARG A 54 22.49 -9.04 18.35
N ASN A 55 21.51 -9.94 18.31
CA ASN A 55 21.16 -10.82 19.42
C ASN A 55 21.68 -12.26 19.25
N ARG A 56 22.41 -12.55 18.17
CA ARG A 56 22.98 -13.87 17.94
C ARG A 56 23.91 -14.24 19.10
N GLY A 57 23.63 -15.36 19.76
CA GLY A 57 24.42 -15.87 20.88
C GLY A 57 24.12 -15.22 22.24
N LYS A 58 23.22 -14.23 22.31
CA LYS A 58 22.72 -13.74 23.61
C LYS A 58 21.68 -14.71 24.16
N ALA A 59 21.67 -14.91 25.47
CA ALA A 59 20.57 -15.59 26.13
C ALA A 59 19.28 -14.81 25.89
N GLY A 60 18.25 -15.48 25.37
CA GLY A 60 16.93 -14.88 25.19
C GLY A 60 16.18 -14.77 26.51
N THR A 61 15.30 -13.78 26.63
CA THR A 61 14.34 -13.71 27.73
C THR A 61 13.33 -14.86 27.60
N PRO A 62 13.10 -15.66 28.65
CA PRO A 62 12.04 -16.67 28.63
C PRO A 62 10.70 -16.04 28.29
N LEU A 63 9.92 -16.70 27.43
CA LEU A 63 8.65 -16.16 26.93
C LEU A 63 7.67 -15.80 28.06
N ARG A 64 7.68 -16.60 29.15
CA ARG A 64 6.83 -16.37 30.32
C ARG A 64 7.18 -15.06 31.05
N ASP A 65 8.46 -14.74 31.14
CA ASP A 65 8.92 -13.53 31.82
C ASP A 65 8.67 -12.30 30.94
N ALA A 66 8.92 -12.41 29.64
CA ALA A 66 8.56 -11.37 28.67
C ALA A 66 7.04 -11.09 28.65
N ALA A 67 6.20 -12.13 28.75
CA ALA A 67 4.75 -11.98 28.77
C ALA A 67 4.23 -11.27 30.04
N LYS A 68 4.86 -11.50 31.20
CA LYS A 68 4.58 -10.74 32.43
C LYS A 68 4.96 -9.27 32.30
N GLU A 69 6.15 -8.98 31.75
CA GLU A 69 6.61 -7.59 31.55
C GLU A 69 5.69 -6.81 30.58
N LEU A 70 5.10 -7.50 29.60
CA LEU A 70 4.16 -6.93 28.64
C LEU A 70 2.70 -6.88 29.12
N GLY A 71 2.40 -7.36 30.34
CA GLY A 71 1.04 -7.38 30.89
C GLY A 71 0.08 -8.35 30.19
N LEU A 72 0.62 -9.41 29.58
CA LEU A 72 -0.15 -10.44 28.87
C LEU A 72 -0.43 -11.69 29.74
N LEU A 73 0.14 -11.73 30.94
CA LEU A 73 -0.01 -12.75 31.99
C LEU A 73 -0.01 -12.06 33.36
#